data_AF-A0A538CC40-F1
#
_entry.id   AF-A0A538CC40-F1
#
_cell.length_a   1.000
_cell.length_b   1.000
_cell.length_c   1.000
_cell.angle_alpha   90.00
_cell.angle_beta   90.00
_cell.angle_gamma   90.00
#
_symmetry.space_group_name_H-M   'P 1'
#
loop_
_entity.id
_entity.type
_entity.pdbx_description
1 polymer ?
#
loop_
_entity_poly.entity_id
_entity_poly.type
_entity_poly.pdbx_seq_one_letter_code
_entity_poly.pdbx_strand_id
1 'polypeptide(L)'
;MNFRHAGCCAVLVSLVFAASAVADTTVSVSPAGLGPWQSVVSDTHGNFVTNTDATVSWGVNPPGAPLGTGSVTLDTGTEHGDSAPQLVDQALAGTQLAALKTLSYSTLGTLIAGPNLQGQLPYLVLTLDLNGDGTEDDSIVFEPIYQHGYRSDLPDQGAIQTDVWQNWDALHGGWWSFSGNLAGASPGFGVKSIPQILAAAP
;
A
#
# COMPACT_ATOMS: atom_id res chain seq x y z
N MET A 1 39.24 0.96 -70.45
CA MET A 1 38.00 0.20 -70.75
C MET A 1 37.27 -0.05 -69.46
N ASN A 2 36.04 0.43 -69.37
CA ASN A 2 35.16 0.33 -68.20
C ASN A 2 34.85 -1.13 -67.86
N PHE A 3 34.73 -1.46 -66.57
CA PHE A 3 33.48 -1.88 -65.92
C PHE A 3 33.71 -1.90 -64.39
N ARG A 4 33.00 -1.02 -63.67
CA ARG A 4 32.78 -1.11 -62.22
C ARG A 4 31.30 -1.46 -62.02
N HIS A 5 31.03 -2.31 -61.03
CA HIS A 5 29.86 -2.41 -60.14
C HIS A 5 29.64 -3.89 -59.76
N ALA A 6 30.26 -4.32 -58.67
CA ALA A 6 29.83 -5.50 -57.93
C ALA A 6 28.99 -4.99 -56.74
N GLY A 7 27.68 -5.15 -56.85
CA GLY A 7 26.76 -4.89 -55.75
C GLY A 7 26.95 -5.96 -54.67
N CYS A 8 27.38 -5.54 -53.49
CA CYS A 8 27.42 -6.37 -52.31
C CYS A 8 26.00 -6.41 -51.71
N CYS A 9 25.25 -7.50 -51.92
CA CYS A 9 23.98 -7.74 -51.25
C CYS A 9 24.27 -8.16 -49.81
N ALA A 10 24.19 -7.22 -48.87
CA ALA A 10 24.14 -7.55 -47.45
C ALA A 10 22.71 -7.99 -47.10
N VAL A 11 22.54 -9.27 -46.77
CA VAL A 11 21.29 -9.77 -46.17
C VAL A 11 21.30 -9.38 -44.70
N LEU A 12 20.47 -8.40 -44.33
CA LEU A 12 20.15 -8.07 -42.95
C LEU A 12 19.17 -9.13 -42.43
N VAL A 13 19.64 -9.99 -41.53
CA VAL A 13 18.77 -10.86 -40.72
C VAL A 13 18.27 -10.04 -39.54
N SER A 14 17.04 -9.54 -39.62
CA SER A 14 16.36 -8.94 -38.47
C SER A 14 15.92 -10.05 -37.51
N LEU A 15 16.62 -10.20 -36.38
CA LEU A 15 16.08 -10.94 -35.23
C LEU A 15 14.94 -10.10 -34.62
N VAL A 16 13.71 -10.55 -34.82
CA VAL A 16 12.55 -10.05 -34.08
C VAL A 16 12.57 -10.71 -32.71
N PHE A 17 12.97 -9.97 -31.68
CA PHE A 17 12.72 -10.38 -30.30
C PHE A 17 11.23 -10.15 -30.00
N ALA A 18 10.46 -11.22 -29.93
CA ALA A 18 9.12 -11.16 -29.35
C ALA A 18 9.27 -10.97 -27.83
N ALA A 19 8.96 -9.77 -27.34
CA ALA A 19 8.82 -9.55 -25.91
C ALA A 19 7.53 -10.23 -25.45
N SER A 20 7.66 -11.25 -24.59
CA SER A 20 6.50 -11.84 -23.92
C SER A 20 5.90 -10.81 -22.96
N ALA A 21 4.66 -10.40 -23.19
CA ALA A 21 3.92 -9.63 -22.21
C ALA A 21 3.56 -10.54 -21.03
N VAL A 22 3.97 -10.16 -19.82
CA VAL A 22 3.48 -10.80 -18.60
C VAL A 22 2.00 -10.40 -18.45
N ALA A 23 1.12 -11.38 -18.26
CA ALA A 23 -0.29 -11.09 -18.02
C ALA A 23 -0.44 -10.36 -16.68
N ASP A 24 -1.11 -9.20 -16.71
CA ASP A 24 -1.55 -8.54 -15.49
C ASP A 24 -2.57 -9.44 -14.79
N THR A 25 -2.24 -9.86 -13.57
CA THR A 25 -3.09 -10.78 -12.80
C THR A 25 -3.84 -9.97 -11.77
N THR A 26 -5.03 -9.51 -12.13
CA THR A 26 -5.95 -8.91 -11.16
C THR A 26 -6.50 -9.99 -10.25
N VAL A 27 -6.11 -9.97 -8.97
CA VAL A 27 -6.69 -10.85 -7.94
C VAL A 27 -7.92 -10.17 -7.36
N SER A 28 -9.11 -10.71 -7.61
CA SER A 28 -10.32 -10.27 -6.93
C SER A 28 -10.43 -10.96 -5.58
N VAL A 29 -10.45 -10.16 -4.51
CA VAL A 29 -10.60 -10.64 -3.13
C VAL A 29 -12.05 -10.47 -2.72
N SER A 30 -12.69 -11.56 -2.30
CA SER A 30 -14.10 -11.55 -1.88
C SER A 30 -14.35 -12.59 -0.78
N PRO A 31 -15.49 -12.54 -0.08
CA PRO A 31 -15.86 -13.58 0.90
C PRO A 31 -15.86 -15.00 0.34
N ALA A 32 -16.13 -15.17 -0.96
CA ALA A 32 -16.16 -16.46 -1.63
C ALA A 32 -14.76 -16.96 -2.03
N GLY A 33 -13.74 -16.10 -1.96
CA GLY A 33 -12.37 -16.40 -2.33
C GLY A 33 -11.43 -15.29 -1.85
N LEU A 34 -10.87 -15.46 -0.65
CA LEU A 34 -9.92 -14.52 -0.07
C LEU A 34 -8.50 -14.66 -0.64
N GLY A 35 -8.20 -15.79 -1.29
CA GLY A 35 -6.84 -16.07 -1.74
C GLY A 35 -5.86 -16.04 -0.54
N PRO A 36 -4.77 -15.27 -0.59
CA PRO A 36 -3.81 -15.15 0.51
C PRO A 36 -4.28 -14.20 1.63
N TRP A 37 -5.39 -13.47 1.42
CA TRP A 37 -5.86 -12.48 2.38
C TRP A 37 -6.53 -13.09 3.60
N GLN A 38 -6.31 -12.48 4.76
CA GLN A 38 -6.91 -12.89 6.02
C GLN A 38 -7.53 -11.68 6.73
N SER A 39 -8.74 -11.88 7.25
CA SER A 39 -9.40 -10.92 8.15
C SER A 39 -9.02 -11.25 9.59
N VAL A 40 -8.41 -10.29 10.28
CA VAL A 40 -8.00 -10.43 11.68
C VAL A 40 -8.39 -9.19 12.48
N VAL A 41 -8.46 -9.33 13.80
CA VAL A 41 -8.57 -8.20 14.72
C VAL A 41 -7.48 -8.35 15.76
N SER A 42 -6.73 -7.28 16.01
CA SER A 42 -5.68 -7.26 17.04
C SER A 42 -5.97 -6.21 18.12
N ASP A 43 -5.33 -6.35 19.28
CA ASP A 43 -5.25 -5.27 20.27
C ASP A 43 -4.16 -4.24 19.88
N THR A 44 -3.99 -3.22 20.73
CA THR A 44 -2.95 -2.18 20.60
C THR A 44 -1.51 -2.70 20.71
N HIS A 45 -1.31 -3.95 21.12
CA HIS A 45 -0.02 -4.63 21.18
C HIS A 45 0.20 -5.60 20.02
N GLY A 46 -0.73 -5.67 19.07
CA GLY A 46 -0.66 -6.57 17.91
C GLY A 46 -1.07 -8.01 18.21
N ASN A 47 -1.60 -8.32 19.40
CA ASN A 47 -2.09 -9.67 19.69
C ASN A 47 -3.46 -9.88 19.08
N PHE A 48 -3.72 -11.02 18.46
CA PHE A 48 -5.05 -11.33 17.97
C PHE A 48 -6.06 -11.46 19.10
N VAL A 49 -7.17 -10.75 18.97
CA VAL A 49 -8.27 -10.74 19.93
C VAL A 49 -9.54 -11.31 19.30
N THR A 50 -10.27 -12.09 20.10
CA THR A 50 -11.55 -12.69 19.69
C THR A 50 -12.72 -12.22 20.55
N ASN A 51 -12.44 -11.57 21.67
CA ASN A 51 -13.45 -11.00 22.57
C ASN A 51 -13.53 -9.48 22.37
N THR A 52 -14.05 -9.08 21.21
CA THR A 52 -14.24 -7.68 20.80
C THR A 52 -15.47 -7.59 19.90
N ASP A 53 -16.08 -6.41 19.83
CA ASP A 53 -17.14 -6.09 18.87
C ASP A 53 -16.61 -5.44 17.58
N ALA A 54 -15.30 -5.22 17.48
CA ALA A 54 -14.65 -4.81 16.24
C ALA A 54 -14.77 -5.90 15.16
N THR A 55 -14.98 -5.49 13.92
CA THR A 55 -15.22 -6.43 12.81
C THR A 55 -14.49 -6.08 11.54
N VAL A 56 -14.17 -7.12 10.77
CA VAL A 56 -13.84 -7.04 9.36
C VAL A 56 -15.00 -7.66 8.60
N SER A 57 -15.76 -6.83 7.88
CA SER A 57 -16.91 -7.30 7.12
C SER A 57 -16.77 -6.95 5.64
N TRP A 58 -17.41 -7.75 4.80
CA TRP A 58 -17.35 -7.62 3.35
C TRP A 58 -18.75 -7.31 2.85
N GLY A 59 -18.89 -6.24 2.07
CA GLY A 59 -20.20 -5.69 1.76
C GLY A 59 -20.37 -5.23 0.34
N VAL A 60 -21.63 -4.96 0.00
CA VAL A 60 -21.99 -4.19 -1.20
C VAL A 60 -21.56 -2.75 -0.95
N ASN A 61 -20.89 -2.17 -1.94
CA ASN A 61 -20.28 -0.86 -1.88
C ASN A 61 -21.22 0.23 -1.34
N PRO A 62 -20.73 1.09 -0.43
CA PRO A 62 -21.26 2.44 -0.30
C PRO A 62 -21.32 3.10 -1.70
N PRO A 63 -22.36 3.89 -2.01
CA PRO A 63 -22.46 4.58 -3.29
C PRO A 63 -21.15 5.30 -3.65
N GLY A 64 -20.69 5.16 -4.90
CA GLY A 64 -19.50 5.84 -5.40
C GLY A 64 -18.16 5.11 -5.18
N ALA A 65 -18.15 3.85 -4.78
CA ALA A 65 -16.91 3.08 -4.62
C ALA A 65 -16.09 3.03 -5.93
N PRO A 66 -14.77 3.31 -5.89
CA PRO A 66 -13.94 3.48 -7.09
C PRO A 66 -13.91 2.29 -8.06
N LEU A 67 -14.00 1.06 -7.54
CA LEU A 67 -13.95 -0.17 -8.36
C LEU A 67 -15.34 -0.72 -8.71
N GLY A 68 -16.43 -0.04 -8.33
CA GLY A 68 -17.81 -0.39 -8.69
C GLY A 68 -18.38 -1.64 -7.98
N THR A 69 -17.55 -2.60 -7.57
CA THR A 69 -17.97 -3.85 -6.91
C THR A 69 -17.15 -4.19 -5.66
N GLY A 70 -17.85 -4.38 -4.53
CA GLY A 70 -17.30 -4.85 -3.25
C GLY A 70 -16.43 -3.83 -2.49
N SER A 71 -16.61 -3.79 -1.17
CA SER A 71 -15.71 -3.11 -0.23
C SER A 71 -15.48 -3.99 0.99
N VAL A 72 -14.35 -3.77 1.66
CA VAL A 72 -14.12 -4.24 3.02
C VAL A 72 -14.42 -3.10 3.99
N THR A 73 -15.18 -3.39 5.03
CA THR A 73 -15.44 -2.47 6.14
C THR A 73 -14.59 -2.92 7.33
N LEU A 74 -13.78 -1.99 7.83
CA LEU A 74 -12.99 -2.13 9.04
C LEU A 74 -13.69 -1.32 10.13
N ASP A 75 -14.40 -2.00 11.03
CA ASP A 75 -15.15 -1.37 12.13
C ASP A 75 -14.39 -1.58 13.44
N THR A 76 -13.97 -0.49 14.08
CA THR A 76 -13.21 -0.52 15.34
C THR A 76 -14.06 -0.88 16.56
N GLY A 77 -15.36 -1.09 16.38
CA GLY A 77 -16.28 -1.44 17.45
C GLY A 77 -16.57 -0.27 18.40
N THR A 78 -17.25 -0.57 19.50
CA THR A 78 -17.67 0.46 20.48
C THR A 78 -16.58 0.81 21.48
N GLU A 79 -15.51 0.02 21.58
CA GLU A 79 -14.34 0.30 22.44
C GLU A 79 -13.36 1.32 21.82
N HIS A 80 -13.83 2.17 20.91
CA HIS A 80 -13.16 3.39 20.45
C HIS A 80 -11.70 3.23 19.96
N GLY A 81 -11.35 2.08 19.37
CA GLY A 81 -10.05 1.88 18.74
C GLY A 81 -9.00 1.12 19.57
N ASP A 82 -9.38 0.54 20.72
CA ASP A 82 -8.53 -0.44 21.41
C ASP A 82 -8.36 -1.75 20.63
N SER A 83 -9.23 -1.98 19.64
CA SER A 83 -9.14 -3.05 18.65
C SER A 83 -8.83 -2.50 17.26
N ALA A 84 -7.92 -3.17 16.56
CA ALA A 84 -7.52 -2.87 15.19
C ALA A 84 -8.02 -3.98 14.25
N PRO A 85 -9.14 -3.78 13.54
CA PRO A 85 -9.56 -4.66 12.44
C PRO A 85 -8.61 -4.51 11.25
N GLN A 86 -8.15 -5.63 10.69
CA GLN A 86 -7.14 -5.65 9.64
C GLN A 86 -7.52 -6.64 8.53
N LEU A 87 -7.08 -6.30 7.32
CA LEU A 87 -7.04 -7.20 6.19
C LEU A 87 -5.57 -7.39 5.79
N VAL A 88 -5.05 -8.59 5.97
CA VAL A 88 -3.61 -8.88 5.87
C VAL A 88 -3.33 -9.80 4.68
N ASP A 89 -2.25 -9.52 3.95
CA ASP A 89 -1.73 -10.34 2.85
C ASP A 89 -0.26 -10.69 3.09
N GLN A 90 0.11 -11.95 2.86
CA GLN A 90 1.49 -12.44 2.94
C GLN A 90 2.06 -12.83 1.58
N ALA A 91 1.29 -12.72 0.49
CA ALA A 91 1.75 -13.11 -0.84
C ALA A 91 2.90 -12.25 -1.38
N LEU A 92 3.14 -11.07 -0.80
CA LEU A 92 4.23 -10.18 -1.14
C LEU A 92 5.51 -10.42 -0.32
N ALA A 93 5.52 -11.36 0.63
CA ALA A 93 6.71 -11.69 1.42
C ALA A 93 7.90 -12.07 0.51
N GLY A 94 9.08 -11.51 0.81
CA GLY A 94 10.28 -11.68 0.00
C GLY A 94 10.35 -10.80 -1.27
N THR A 95 9.32 -9.99 -1.54
CA THR A 95 9.38 -8.98 -2.61
C THR A 95 10.15 -7.76 -2.14
N GLN A 96 11.15 -7.33 -2.91
CA GLN A 96 11.88 -6.10 -2.60
C GLN A 96 10.95 -4.89 -2.66
N LEU A 97 10.96 -4.04 -1.62
CA LEU A 97 10.18 -2.80 -1.60
C LEU A 97 10.47 -1.90 -2.82
N ALA A 98 11.73 -1.85 -3.28
CA ALA A 98 12.15 -1.13 -4.48
C ALA A 98 11.56 -1.68 -5.81
N ALA A 99 11.02 -2.90 -5.79
CA ALA A 99 10.40 -3.51 -6.97
C ALA A 99 8.98 -2.98 -7.24
N LEU A 100 8.32 -2.40 -6.23
CA LEU A 100 6.98 -1.84 -6.36
C LEU A 100 6.96 -0.75 -7.44
N LYS A 101 5.98 -0.83 -8.35
CA LYS A 101 5.74 0.17 -9.41
C LYS A 101 4.48 0.98 -9.17
N THR A 102 3.55 0.43 -8.40
CA THR A 102 2.30 1.05 -7.98
C THR A 102 1.96 0.54 -6.59
N LEU A 103 1.50 1.43 -5.72
CA LEU A 103 0.89 1.08 -4.45
C LEU A 103 -0.13 2.17 -4.12
N SER A 104 -1.41 1.83 -4.24
CA SER A 104 -2.50 2.78 -4.06
C SER A 104 -3.74 2.08 -3.55
N TYR A 105 -4.56 2.80 -2.81
CA TYR A 105 -5.82 2.28 -2.29
C TYR A 105 -6.84 3.43 -2.14
N SER A 106 -8.08 3.08 -1.85
CA SER A 106 -9.14 4.06 -1.61
C SER A 106 -9.83 3.78 -0.29
N THR A 107 -10.23 4.83 0.40
CA THR A 107 -10.89 4.76 1.70
C THR A 107 -12.15 5.60 1.70
N LEU A 108 -13.12 5.18 2.51
CA LEU A 108 -14.29 5.97 2.88
C LEU A 108 -14.39 5.94 4.40
N GLY A 109 -14.44 7.11 5.04
CA GLY A 109 -14.75 7.23 6.47
C GLY A 109 -16.17 7.75 6.65
N THR A 110 -17.07 6.91 7.16
CA THR A 110 -18.46 7.31 7.49
C THR A 110 -18.59 7.86 8.91
N LEU A 111 -17.63 7.53 9.78
CA LEU A 111 -17.47 8.11 11.10
C LEU A 111 -15.98 8.33 11.34
N ILE A 112 -15.59 9.59 11.43
CA ILE A 112 -14.22 10.02 11.67
C ILE A 112 -14.25 10.81 12.97
N ALA A 113 -14.10 10.11 14.10
CA ALA A 113 -14.18 10.70 15.43
C ALA A 113 -12.80 10.76 16.09
N GLY A 114 -12.49 11.90 16.73
CA GLY A 114 -11.28 12.10 17.51
C GLY A 114 -11.24 13.53 18.07
N PRO A 115 -10.99 13.75 19.37
CA PRO A 115 -11.11 15.08 19.95
C PRO A 115 -10.01 16.06 19.53
N ASN A 116 -8.88 15.59 18.96
CA ASN A 116 -7.69 16.43 18.71
C ASN A 116 -6.91 16.11 17.42
N LEU A 117 -7.31 15.09 16.67
CA LEU A 117 -6.73 14.69 15.39
C LEU A 117 -7.90 14.48 14.44
N GLN A 118 -7.75 14.77 13.16
CA GLN A 118 -8.81 14.75 12.13
C GLN A 118 -9.29 13.31 11.77
N GLY A 119 -9.39 12.46 12.81
CA GLY A 119 -9.59 11.02 12.82
C GLY A 119 -8.55 10.24 12.02
N GLN A 120 -8.70 8.92 12.07
CA GLN A 120 -7.84 7.97 11.37
C GLN A 120 -8.71 7.25 10.34
N LEU A 121 -8.32 7.34 9.07
CA LEU A 121 -8.83 6.46 8.03
C LEU A 121 -8.02 5.15 8.03
N PRO A 122 -8.53 4.08 7.39
CA PRO A 122 -7.73 2.88 7.14
C PRO A 122 -6.34 3.26 6.59
N TYR A 123 -5.30 2.64 7.13
CA TYR A 123 -3.91 2.89 6.79
C TYR A 123 -3.23 1.62 6.27
N LEU A 124 -2.05 1.77 5.67
CA LEU A 124 -1.26 0.63 5.20
C LEU A 124 -0.05 0.42 6.11
N VAL A 125 0.25 -0.85 6.38
CA VAL A 125 1.47 -1.29 7.06
C VAL A 125 2.21 -2.23 6.11
N LEU A 126 3.51 -2.00 5.93
CA LEU A 126 4.41 -2.93 5.25
C LEU A 126 5.44 -3.41 6.26
N THR A 127 5.46 -4.72 6.50
CA THR A 127 6.52 -5.36 7.29
C THR A 127 7.76 -5.52 6.42
N LEU A 128 8.93 -5.23 6.98
CA LEU A 128 10.21 -5.20 6.30
C LEU A 128 11.17 -6.20 6.93
N ASP A 129 11.74 -7.05 6.09
CA ASP A 129 12.93 -7.84 6.38
C ASP A 129 14.12 -7.07 5.77
N LEU A 130 14.90 -6.42 6.64
CA LEU A 130 16.02 -5.56 6.27
C LEU A 130 17.33 -6.35 6.16
N ASN A 131 17.43 -7.50 6.81
CA ASN A 131 18.65 -8.29 6.90
C ASN A 131 18.62 -9.56 6.00
N GLY A 132 17.45 -9.92 5.47
CA GLY A 132 17.22 -11.05 4.58
C GLY A 132 17.08 -12.42 5.27
N ASP A 133 16.80 -12.46 6.57
CA ASP A 133 16.66 -13.71 7.34
C ASP A 133 15.25 -14.32 7.33
N GLY A 134 14.29 -13.62 6.71
CA GLY A 134 12.89 -14.02 6.63
C GLY A 134 12.04 -13.59 7.84
N THR A 135 12.58 -12.79 8.75
CA THR A 135 11.90 -12.21 9.90
C THR A 135 11.67 -10.72 9.70
N GLU A 136 10.61 -10.20 10.31
CA GLU A 136 10.39 -8.75 10.35
C GLU A 136 11.43 -8.06 11.25
N ASP A 137 12.14 -7.10 10.68
CA ASP A 137 13.04 -6.19 11.40
C ASP A 137 12.35 -4.87 11.76
N ASP A 138 11.44 -4.39 10.90
CA ASP A 138 10.68 -3.15 11.11
C ASP A 138 9.35 -3.18 10.34
N SER A 139 8.45 -2.28 10.68
CA SER A 139 7.24 -1.98 9.93
C SER A 139 7.24 -0.52 9.52
N ILE A 140 6.86 -0.22 8.28
CA ILE A 140 6.59 1.15 7.85
C ILE A 140 5.09 1.36 7.66
N VAL A 141 4.61 2.53 8.08
CA VAL A 141 3.19 2.84 8.13
C VAL A 141 2.89 4.08 7.31
N PHE A 142 1.88 3.97 6.43
CA PHE A 142 1.32 5.05 5.66
C PHE A 142 -0.06 5.42 6.23
N GLU A 143 -0.15 6.57 6.88
CA GLU A 143 -1.42 7.06 7.43
C GLU A 143 -1.96 8.24 6.62
N PRO A 144 -3.22 8.19 6.15
CA PRO A 144 -3.88 9.28 5.42
C PRO A 144 -3.75 10.66 6.06
N ILE A 145 -3.79 10.75 7.39
CA ILE A 145 -3.72 12.02 8.12
C ILE A 145 -2.39 12.76 7.88
N TYR A 146 -1.31 12.06 7.54
CA TYR A 146 0.01 12.67 7.30
C TYR A 146 0.29 13.01 5.83
N GLN A 147 -0.70 12.87 4.95
CA GLN A 147 -0.53 13.06 3.50
C GLN A 147 -0.95 14.46 3.02
N HIS A 148 -1.27 15.36 3.94
CA HIS A 148 -1.67 16.73 3.66
C HIS A 148 -1.01 17.73 4.61
N GLY A 149 -0.28 18.71 4.08
CA GLY A 149 0.27 19.83 4.85
C GLY A 149 1.47 19.54 5.76
N TYR A 150 1.92 18.28 5.88
CA TYR A 150 3.06 17.90 6.74
C TYR A 150 4.42 18.03 6.05
N ARG A 151 4.52 17.82 4.74
CA ARG A 151 5.77 17.92 3.98
C ARG A 151 5.53 18.53 2.61
N SER A 152 6.38 19.46 2.21
CA SER A 152 6.27 20.17 0.92
C SER A 152 6.99 19.46 -0.23
N ASP A 153 7.86 18.51 0.06
CA ASP A 153 8.58 17.67 -0.90
C ASP A 153 7.89 16.33 -1.17
N LEU A 154 6.80 16.04 -0.45
CA LEU A 154 5.92 14.91 -0.75
C LEU A 154 4.65 15.42 -1.44
N PRO A 155 3.98 14.59 -2.27
CA PRO A 155 2.70 14.94 -2.86
C PRO A 155 1.67 15.24 -1.77
N ASP A 156 0.96 16.35 -1.94
CA ASP A 156 -0.23 16.65 -1.15
C ASP A 156 -1.41 15.84 -1.71
N GLN A 157 -1.99 14.96 -0.90
CA GLN A 157 -3.09 14.07 -1.26
C GLN A 157 -4.45 14.54 -0.72
N GLY A 158 -4.49 15.74 -0.13
CA GLY A 158 -5.70 16.39 0.38
C GLY A 158 -6.07 15.99 1.81
N ALA A 159 -6.78 16.90 2.48
CA ALA A 159 -7.30 16.66 3.83
C ALA A 159 -8.32 15.51 3.85
N ILE A 160 -8.40 14.80 4.99
CA ILE A 160 -9.42 13.77 5.23
C ILE A 160 -10.83 14.40 5.18
N GLN A 161 -11.76 13.71 4.52
CA GLN A 161 -13.16 14.10 4.38
C GLN A 161 -14.09 12.95 4.77
N THR A 162 -15.07 13.25 5.62
CA THR A 162 -16.14 12.31 5.99
C THR A 162 -17.11 12.11 4.82
N ASP A 163 -17.59 10.88 4.64
CA ASP A 163 -18.57 10.48 3.61
C ASP A 163 -18.11 10.74 2.16
N VAL A 164 -16.80 10.83 1.94
CA VAL A 164 -16.20 10.99 0.61
C VAL A 164 -15.17 9.89 0.38
N TRP A 165 -15.25 9.22 -0.77
CA TRP A 165 -14.19 8.32 -1.22
C TRP A 165 -12.94 9.12 -1.57
N GLN A 166 -11.82 8.77 -0.94
CA GLN A 166 -10.51 9.37 -1.21
C GLN A 166 -9.54 8.30 -1.70
N ASN A 167 -8.71 8.68 -2.67
CA ASN A 167 -7.68 7.85 -3.26
C ASN A 167 -6.31 8.27 -2.72
N TRP A 168 -5.51 7.28 -2.34
CA TRP A 168 -4.18 7.47 -1.81
C TRP A 168 -3.14 6.83 -2.73
N ASP A 169 -2.16 7.61 -3.17
CA ASP A 169 -0.92 7.16 -3.79
C ASP A 169 0.11 6.91 -2.69
N ALA A 170 0.08 5.68 -2.16
CA ALA A 170 0.93 5.30 -1.05
C ALA A 170 2.39 5.11 -1.51
N LEU A 171 2.64 4.77 -2.79
CA LEU A 171 4.01 4.61 -3.30
C LEU A 171 4.81 5.93 -3.21
N HIS A 172 4.17 7.06 -3.50
CA HIS A 172 4.82 8.37 -3.51
C HIS A 172 4.61 9.21 -2.25
N GLY A 173 3.81 8.74 -1.29
CA GLY A 173 3.50 9.50 -0.09
C GLY A 173 4.48 9.31 1.08
N GLY A 174 4.05 9.75 2.25
CA GLY A 174 4.84 9.77 3.48
C GLY A 174 4.59 8.55 4.37
N TRP A 175 5.68 7.92 4.78
CA TRP A 175 5.73 6.75 5.64
C TRP A 175 6.51 7.05 6.92
N TRP A 176 6.11 6.46 8.03
CA TRP A 176 6.89 6.46 9.28
C TRP A 176 7.29 5.04 9.68
N SER A 177 8.37 4.91 10.44
CA SER A 177 8.92 3.62 10.90
C SER A 177 8.39 3.32 12.29
N PHE A 178 7.89 2.11 12.50
CA PHE A 178 7.34 1.69 13.79
C PHE A 178 8.43 1.58 14.86
N SER A 179 9.60 1.06 14.49
CA SER A 179 10.78 1.06 15.36
C SER A 179 11.37 2.47 15.58
N GLY A 180 11.07 3.42 14.68
CA GLY A 180 11.66 4.76 14.62
C GLY A 180 13.12 4.79 14.16
N ASN A 181 13.71 3.64 13.83
CA ASN A 181 15.14 3.51 13.53
C ASN A 181 15.47 3.61 12.04
N LEU A 182 14.47 3.60 11.16
CA LEU A 182 14.68 3.63 9.72
C LEU A 182 14.51 5.05 9.17
N ALA A 183 15.60 5.62 8.63
CA ALA A 183 15.68 6.99 8.09
C ALA A 183 15.26 8.13 9.06
N GLY A 184 15.13 7.86 10.35
CA GLY A 184 14.50 8.77 11.31
C GLY A 184 13.04 9.10 10.94
N ALA A 185 12.36 8.17 10.28
CA ALA A 185 10.98 8.33 9.84
C ALA A 185 10.03 8.23 11.05
N SER A 186 9.32 9.32 11.35
CA SER A 186 8.39 9.39 12.49
C SER A 186 7.04 10.02 12.10
N PRO A 187 5.98 9.80 12.88
CA PRO A 187 4.65 10.36 12.61
C PRO A 187 4.65 11.89 12.37
N GLY A 188 3.73 12.37 11.53
CA GLY A 188 3.56 13.79 11.24
C GLY A 188 4.66 14.37 10.34
N PHE A 189 5.33 15.44 10.78
CA PHE A 189 6.35 16.13 9.97
C PHE A 189 7.61 15.26 9.71
N GLY A 190 7.75 14.15 10.44
CA GLY A 190 8.86 13.22 10.34
C GLY A 190 8.75 12.19 9.22
N VAL A 191 7.60 12.08 8.55
CA VAL A 191 7.38 11.06 7.51
C VAL A 191 8.39 11.18 6.37
N LYS A 192 8.70 10.04 5.74
CA LYS A 192 9.68 9.90 4.66
C LYS A 192 9.05 9.25 3.45
N SER A 193 9.54 9.59 2.27
CA SER A 193 9.25 8.83 1.06
C SER A 193 9.91 7.45 1.10
N ILE A 194 9.38 6.48 0.36
CA ILE A 194 10.01 5.15 0.20
C ILE A 194 11.48 5.25 -0.26
N PRO A 195 11.85 6.10 -1.24
CA PRO A 195 13.26 6.29 -1.60
C PRO A 195 14.16 6.76 -0.44
N GLN A 196 13.68 7.63 0.44
CA GLN A 196 14.43 8.05 1.63
C GLN A 196 14.60 6.91 2.64
N ILE A 197 13.57 6.08 2.80
CA ILE A 197 13.62 4.87 3.63
C ILE A 197 14.65 3.88 3.07
N LEU A 198 14.57 3.57 1.77
CA LEU A 198 15.49 2.66 1.09
C LEU A 198 16.94 3.14 1.13
N ALA A 199 17.18 4.45 1.05
CA ALA A 199 18.53 5.02 1.13
C ALA A 199 19.17 4.90 2.53
N ALA A 200 18.36 4.66 3.56
CA ALA A 200 18.82 4.48 4.94
C ALA A 200 18.75 3.03 5.42
N ALA A 201 18.19 2.12 4.62
CA ALA A 201 18.17 0.70 4.92
C ALA A 201 19.62 0.13 4.90
N PRO A 202 19.93 -0.82 5.81
CA PRO A 202 21.27 -1.41 5.94
C PRO A 202 21.72 -2.24 4.73
#